data_AF-W4VQ92-F1
#
_entry.id   AF-W4VQ92-F1
#
_cell.length_a   1.000
_cell.length_b   1.000
_cell.length_c   1.000
_cell.angle_alpha   90.00
_cell.angle_beta   90.00
_cell.angle_gamma   90.00
#
_symmetry.space_group_name_H-M   'P 1'
#
loop_
_entity.id
_entity.type
_entity.pdbx_description
1 polymer ?
#
loop_
_entity_poly.entity_id
_entity_poly.type
_entity_poly.pdbx_seq_one_letter_code
_entity_poly.pdbx_strand_id
1 'polypeptide(L)'
;MCNEMQIVNFEKHLVKNGYSNLVIGQYIRKAKEFLKYKDTYSVQWTDYEELKQVISKYLKNTPLSAQKSTIQAALHAYYSQVLFYV
;
A
#
# COMPACT_ATOMS: atom_id res chain seq x y z
N MET A 1 3.21 -12.39 -10.44
CA MET A 1 2.68 -13.26 -9.35
C MET A 1 3.33 -12.99 -7.98
N CYS A 2 3.96 -11.82 -7.72
CA CYS A 2 4.55 -11.49 -6.40
C CYS A 2 3.63 -10.75 -5.42
N ASN A 3 2.38 -10.42 -5.79
CA ASN A 3 1.56 -9.49 -5.01
C ASN A 3 0.64 -10.18 -3.97
N GLU A 4 0.27 -11.45 -4.14
CA GLU A 4 -0.67 -12.12 -3.21
C GLU A 4 -0.03 -12.51 -1.87
N MET A 5 1.18 -13.08 -1.90
CA MET A 5 1.90 -13.45 -0.68
C MET A 5 2.25 -12.23 0.18
N GLN A 6 2.60 -11.10 -0.45
CA GLN A 6 2.85 -9.84 0.25
C GLN A 6 1.60 -9.30 0.94
N ILE A 7 0.43 -9.41 0.31
CA ILE A 7 -0.84 -9.00 0.91
C ILE A 7 -1.21 -9.88 2.11
N VAL A 8 -1.02 -11.19 2.02
CA VAL A 8 -1.26 -12.11 3.16
C VAL A 8 -0.31 -11.78 4.33
N ASN A 9 0.95 -11.50 4.05
CA ASN A 9 1.91 -11.11 5.08
C ASN A 9 1.56 -9.75 5.70
N PHE A 10 1.10 -8.80 4.89
CA PHE A 10 0.62 -7.52 5.36
C PHE A 10 -0.61 -7.66 6.26
N GLU A 11 -1.58 -8.49 5.89
CA GLU A 11 -2.75 -8.79 6.73
C GLU A 11 -2.33 -9.35 8.09
N LYS A 12 -1.45 -10.37 8.09
CA LYS A 12 -0.90 -10.93 9.34
C LYS A 12 -0.18 -9.87 10.19
N HIS A 13 0.56 -8.97 9.56
CA HIS A 13 1.23 -7.87 10.25
C HIS A 13 0.21 -6.91 10.91
N LEU A 14 -0.88 -6.57 10.21
CA LEU A 14 -1.92 -5.71 10.79
C LEU A 14 -2.64 -6.40 11.96
N VAL A 15 -2.97 -7.69 11.83
CA VAL A 15 -3.55 -8.49 12.92
C VAL A 15 -2.62 -8.52 14.14
N LYS A 16 -1.32 -8.77 13.93
CA LYS A 16 -0.32 -8.82 15.00
C LYS A 16 -0.20 -7.49 15.75
N ASN A 17 -0.40 -6.36 15.08
CA ASN A 17 -0.35 -5.03 15.68
C ASN A 17 -1.71 -4.56 16.25
N GLY A 18 -2.71 -5.43 16.32
CA GLY A 18 -3.99 -5.13 16.98
C GLY A 18 -4.91 -4.20 16.20
N TYR A 19 -4.75 -4.10 14.87
CA TYR A 19 -5.68 -3.34 14.04
C TYR A 19 -7.06 -3.99 14.02
N SER A 20 -8.12 -3.19 14.00
CA SER A 20 -9.48 -3.71 13.88
C SER A 20 -9.74 -4.28 12.48
N ASN A 21 -10.64 -5.28 12.39
CA ASN A 21 -11.01 -5.91 11.11
C ASN A 21 -11.47 -4.90 10.05
N LEU A 22 -12.17 -3.82 10.49
CA LEU A 22 -12.59 -2.74 9.61
C LEU A 22 -11.38 -2.03 8.97
N VAL A 23 -10.39 -1.66 9.80
CA VAL A 23 -9.19 -0.96 9.32
C VAL A 23 -8.34 -1.89 8.47
N ILE A 24 -8.21 -3.17 8.84
CA ILE A 24 -7.53 -4.19 8.05
C ILE A 24 -8.13 -4.26 6.64
N GLY A 25 -9.45 -4.39 6.54
CA GLY A 25 -10.14 -4.44 5.25
C GLY A 25 -9.91 -3.18 4.40
N GLN A 26 -9.94 -2.01 5.04
CA GLN A 26 -9.64 -0.74 4.36
C GLN A 26 -8.20 -0.69 3.84
N TYR A 27 -7.22 -1.06 4.67
CA TYR A 27 -5.79 -0.99 4.33
C TYR A 27 -5.44 -1.98 3.23
N ILE A 28 -5.93 -3.22 3.31
CA ILE A 28 -5.73 -4.23 2.26
C ILE A 28 -6.33 -3.74 0.95
N ARG A 29 -7.55 -3.17 0.96
CA ARG A 29 -8.17 -2.63 -0.25
C ARG A 29 -7.30 -1.54 -0.89
N LYS A 30 -6.80 -0.60 -0.09
CA LYS A 30 -5.94 0.50 -0.58
C LYS A 30 -4.61 0.01 -1.12
N ALA A 31 -3.98 -0.96 -0.47
CA ALA A 31 -2.77 -1.60 -0.96
C ALA A 31 -3.02 -2.29 -2.32
N LYS A 32 -4.11 -3.07 -2.45
CA LYS A 32 -4.48 -3.72 -3.71
C LYS A 32 -4.76 -2.74 -4.84
N GLU A 33 -5.48 -1.65 -4.56
CA GLU A 33 -5.75 -0.58 -5.54
C GLU A 33 -4.44 0.02 -6.08
N PHE A 34 -3.48 0.30 -5.19
CA PHE A 34 -2.16 0.82 -5.58
C PHE A 34 -1.31 -0.20 -6.35
N LEU A 35 -1.30 -1.47 -5.95
CA LEU A 35 -0.59 -2.53 -6.68
C LEU A 35 -1.16 -2.70 -8.10
N LYS A 36 -2.48 -2.62 -8.25
CA LYS A 36 -3.12 -2.63 -9.57
C LYS A 36 -2.71 -1.41 -10.40
N TYR A 37 -2.64 -0.23 -9.80
CA TYR A 37 -2.14 0.98 -10.47
C TYR A 37 -0.70 0.77 -10.94
N LYS A 38 0.19 0.28 -10.06
CA LYS A 38 1.58 -0.05 -10.42
C LYS A 38 1.64 -0.97 -11.62
N ASP A 39 0.91 -2.10 -11.57
CA ASP A 39 0.93 -3.11 -12.63
C ASP A 39 0.37 -2.55 -13.95
N THR A 40 -0.70 -1.75 -13.89
CA THR A 40 -1.35 -1.14 -15.07
C THR A 40 -0.43 -0.14 -15.77
N TYR A 41 0.36 0.63 -15.01
CA TYR A 41 1.23 1.68 -15.53
C TYR A 41 2.71 1.25 -15.57
N SER A 42 3.00 -0.04 -15.37
CA SER A 42 4.36 -0.61 -15.33
C SER A 42 5.34 0.20 -14.48
N VAL A 43 4.88 0.71 -13.34
CA VAL A 43 5.68 1.61 -12.51
C VAL A 43 6.76 0.82 -11.78
N GLN A 44 8.02 1.18 -12.02
CA GLN A 44 9.17 0.64 -11.31
C GLN A 44 9.74 1.70 -10.36
N TRP A 45 10.32 1.23 -9.26
CA TRP A 45 11.10 2.04 -8.34
C TRP A 45 12.21 1.15 -7.77
N THR A 46 13.34 1.76 -7.50
CA THR A 46 14.57 1.09 -7.06
C THR A 46 14.94 1.46 -5.63
N ASP A 47 14.44 2.60 -5.15
CA ASP A 47 14.66 3.08 -3.79
C ASP A 47 13.37 3.63 -3.13
N TYR A 48 13.53 4.01 -1.86
CA TYR A 48 12.43 4.51 -1.03
C TYR A 48 11.95 5.91 -1.43
N GLU A 49 12.82 6.77 -1.96
CA GLU A 49 12.46 8.11 -2.40
C GLU A 49 11.64 8.07 -3.70
N GLU A 50 12.02 7.20 -4.64
CA GLU A 50 11.23 6.92 -5.84
C GLU A 50 9.84 6.37 -5.47
N LEU A 51 9.77 5.46 -4.50
CA LEU A 51 8.49 4.96 -3.98
C LEU A 51 7.61 6.10 -3.45
N LYS A 52 8.15 7.03 -2.66
CA LYS A 52 7.41 8.19 -2.16
C LYS A 52 6.87 9.05 -3.31
N GLN A 53 7.67 9.26 -4.36
CA GLN A 53 7.25 10.03 -5.52
C GLN A 53 6.10 9.35 -6.27
N VAL A 54 6.16 8.03 -6.45
CA VAL A 54 5.08 7.25 -7.07
C VAL A 54 3.80 7.34 -6.24
N ILE A 55 3.88 7.18 -4.92
CA ILE A 55 2.73 7.33 -4.03
C ILE A 55 2.15 8.75 -4.13
N SER A 56 2.99 9.78 -4.13
CA SER A 56 2.55 11.17 -4.29
C SER A 56 1.82 11.40 -5.61
N LYS A 57 2.33 10.84 -6.72
CA LYS A 57 1.69 10.90 -8.04
C LYS A 57 0.35 10.19 -8.05
N TYR A 58 0.28 9.00 -7.45
CA TYR A 58 -0.97 8.24 -7.30
C TYR A 58 -2.01 9.05 -6.50
N LEU A 59 -1.62 9.66 -5.38
CA LEU A 59 -2.50 10.48 -4.55
C LEU A 59 -2.96 11.75 -5.25
N LYS A 60 -2.14 12.38 -6.11
CA LYS A 60 -2.54 13.53 -6.93
C LYS A 60 -3.65 13.15 -7.93
N ASN A 61 -3.52 11.99 -8.56
CA ASN A 61 -4.49 11.48 -9.54
C ASN A 61 -5.75 10.88 -8.91
N THR A 62 -5.73 10.61 -7.60
CA THR A 62 -6.86 10.05 -6.88
C THR A 62 -7.86 11.17 -6.52
N PRO A 63 -9.18 10.97 -6.67
CA PRO A 63 -10.20 11.91 -6.21
C PRO A 63 -10.06 12.27 -4.72
N LEU A 64 -10.41 13.49 -4.34
CA LEU A 64 -10.39 13.96 -2.94
C LEU A 64 -11.31 13.14 -2.03
N SER A 65 -12.42 12.62 -2.57
CA SER A 65 -13.36 11.74 -1.85
C SER A 65 -12.78 10.38 -1.46
N ALA A 66 -11.62 10.00 -1.99
CA ALA A 66 -11.07 8.65 -1.83
C ALA A 66 -10.29 8.42 -0.51
N GLN A 67 -10.36 9.35 0.44
CA GLN A 67 -9.66 9.27 1.73
C GLN A 67 -8.13 9.18 1.56
N LYS A 68 -7.53 10.22 0.95
CA LYS A 68 -6.08 10.26 0.63
C LYS A 68 -5.18 9.98 1.83
N SER A 69 -5.55 10.46 3.02
CA SER A 69 -4.83 10.17 4.27
C SER A 69 -4.83 8.68 4.60
N THR A 70 -5.97 8.00 4.46
CA THR A 70 -6.10 6.55 4.66
C THR A 70 -5.29 5.77 3.63
N ILE A 71 -5.27 6.21 2.37
CA ILE A 71 -4.43 5.62 1.33
C ILE A 71 -2.95 5.75 1.72
N GLN A 72 -2.51 6.96 2.07
CA GLN A 72 -1.12 7.20 2.43
C GLN A 72 -0.69 6.38 3.66
N ALA A 73 -1.53 6.30 4.69
CA ALA A 73 -1.28 5.49 5.88
C ALA A 73 -1.21 4.00 5.55
N ALA A 74 -2.13 3.48 4.73
CA ALA A 74 -2.14 2.08 4.32
C ALA A 74 -0.88 1.71 3.51
N LEU A 75 -0.48 2.56 2.56
CA LEU A 75 0.71 2.33 1.75
C LEU A 75 1.99 2.45 2.57
N HIS A 76 2.04 3.39 3.51
CA HIS A 76 3.17 3.50 4.42
C HIS A 76 3.32 2.24 5.29
N ALA A 77 2.22 1.73 5.86
CA ALA A 77 2.22 0.49 6.62
C ALA A 77 2.64 -0.71 5.77
N TYR A 78 2.12 -0.82 4.54
CA TYR A 78 2.44 -1.90 3.61
C TYR A 78 3.94 -1.91 3.27
N TYR A 79 4.49 -0.77 2.84
CA TYR A 79 5.89 -0.71 2.43
C TYR A 79 6.88 -0.69 3.58
N SER A 80 6.49 -0.22 4.77
CA SER A 80 7.28 -0.43 5.98
C SER A 80 7.38 -1.92 6.31
N GLN A 81 6.30 -2.70 6.18
CA GLN A 81 6.38 -4.15 6.36
C GLN A 81 7.23 -4.84 5.29
N VAL A 82 7.14 -4.41 4.02
CA VAL A 82 7.88 -5.03 2.90
C VAL A 82 9.37 -4.70 2.94
N LEU A 83 9.75 -3.45 3.25
CA LEU A 83 11.15 -3.00 3.20
C LEU A 83 11.98 -3.43 4.41
N PHE A 84 11.36 -3.71 5.57
CA PHE A 84 12.07 -4.21 6.75
C PHE A 84 12.27 -5.74 6.76
N TYR A 85 11.79 -6.45 5.74
CA TYR A 85 11.96 -7.90 5.55
C TYR A 85 12.91 -8.25 4.38
N VAL A 86 13.69 -7.28 3.89
CA VAL A 86 14.77 -7.47 2.89
C VAL A 86 16.13 -7.35 3.58
#